data_AF-A0A5S3RKU5-F1
#
_entry.id   AF-A0A5S3RKU5-F1
#
_cell.length_a   1.000
_cell.length_b   1.000
_cell.length_c   1.000
_cell.angle_alpha   90.00
_cell.angle_beta   90.00
_cell.angle_gamma   90.00
#
_symmetry.space_group_name_H-M   'P 1'
#
loop_
_entity.id
_entity.type
_entity.pdbx_description
1 polymer ?
#
loop_
_entity_poly.entity_id
_entity_poly.type
_entity_poly.pdbx_seq_one_letter_code
_entity_poly.pdbx_strand_id
1 'polypeptide(L)'
;MGKNWDWSLKKGKEQRIKLEVDARMHGLPFNSNNIPLHSHCGTMQSHFNKGWRSVSAIDIELRVNGNRDYQHARQQLHKRFGGQHG
;
A
#
# COMPACT_ATOMS: atom_id res chain seq x y z
N MET A 1 -20.60 12.13 12.81
CA MET A 1 -20.77 11.23 11.64
C MET A 1 -19.41 10.86 11.01
N GLY A 2 -18.38 10.44 11.77
CA GLY A 2 -16.99 10.25 11.30
C GLY A 2 -16.55 8.84 10.87
N LYS A 3 -17.19 7.83 11.47
CA LYS A 3 -16.67 6.46 11.47
C LYS A 3 -16.62 5.78 10.10
N ASN A 4 -17.51 6.14 9.17
CA ASN A 4 -17.62 5.45 7.89
C ASN A 4 -16.52 5.85 6.89
N TRP A 5 -16.05 7.11 6.95
CA TRP A 5 -14.97 7.61 6.10
C TRP A 5 -13.60 7.18 6.64
N ASP A 6 -13.41 7.20 7.96
CA ASP A 6 -12.22 6.63 8.58
C ASP A 6 -12.09 5.13 8.30
N TRP A 7 -13.21 4.40 8.34
CA TRP A 7 -13.25 3.00 7.95
C TRP A 7 -12.85 2.80 6.48
N SER A 8 -13.40 3.61 5.57
CA SER A 8 -13.07 3.53 4.13
C SER A 8 -11.58 3.83 3.89
N LEU A 9 -11.03 4.84 4.57
CA LEU A 9 -9.61 5.19 4.52
C LEU A 9 -8.73 4.04 5.01
N LYS A 10 -9.07 3.46 6.17
CA LYS A 10 -8.33 2.31 6.73
C LYS A 10 -8.40 1.10 5.79
N LYS A 11 -9.58 0.84 5.21
CA LYS A 11 -9.77 -0.25 4.24
C LYS A 11 -8.93 -0.08 2.98
N GLY A 12 -8.84 1.14 2.44
CA GLY A 12 -7.95 1.43 1.31
C GLY A 12 -6.49 1.07 1.58
N LYS A 13 -5.99 1.43 2.77
CA LYS A 13 -4.62 1.07 3.20
C LYS A 13 -4.42 -0.43 3.36
N GLU A 14 -5.30 -1.08 4.12
CA GLU A 14 -5.22 -2.52 4.40
C GLU A 14 -5.25 -3.34 3.11
N GLN A 15 -6.14 -3.00 2.18
CA GLN A 15 -6.31 -3.74 0.94
C GLN A 15 -5.15 -3.54 -0.03
N ARG A 16 -4.61 -2.31 -0.10
CA ARG A 16 -3.40 -2.00 -0.87
C ARG A 16 -2.22 -2.87 -0.43
N ILE A 17 -1.95 -2.88 0.88
CA ILE A 17 -0.84 -3.66 1.45
C ILE A 17 -1.06 -5.14 1.19
N LYS A 18 -2.26 -5.66 1.46
CA LYS A 18 -2.57 -7.08 1.27
C LYS A 18 -2.32 -7.52 -0.18
N LEU A 19 -2.85 -6.79 -1.16
CA LEU A 19 -2.72 -7.15 -2.57
C LEU A 19 -1.27 -7.01 -3.07
N GLU A 20 -0.53 -5.99 -2.62
CA GLU A 20 0.86 -5.85 -3.03
C GLU A 20 1.76 -6.92 -2.42
N VAL A 21 1.55 -7.24 -1.14
CA VAL A 21 2.29 -8.31 -0.46
C VAL A 21 2.01 -9.64 -1.14
N ASP A 22 0.73 -9.96 -1.40
CA ASP A 22 0.32 -11.18 -2.09
C ASP A 22 0.96 -11.28 -3.47
N ALA A 23 0.85 -10.21 -4.28
CA ALA A 23 1.47 -10.18 -5.59
C ALA A 23 3.00 -10.36 -5.53
N ARG A 24 3.68 -9.73 -4.56
CA ARG A 24 5.13 -9.90 -4.37
C ARG A 24 5.49 -11.32 -3.93
N MET A 25 4.72 -11.93 -3.03
CA MET A 25 4.95 -13.31 -2.57
C MET A 25 4.73 -14.33 -3.69
N HIS A 26 3.76 -14.07 -4.58
CA HIS A 26 3.45 -14.92 -5.72
C HIS A 26 4.24 -14.57 -7.00
N GLY A 27 5.11 -13.54 -6.95
CA GLY A 27 5.86 -13.07 -8.13
C GLY A 27 4.98 -12.48 -9.25
N LEU A 28 3.77 -12.04 -8.91
CA LEU A 28 2.81 -11.46 -9.85
C LEU A 28 3.04 -9.95 -10.04
N PRO A 29 2.78 -9.42 -11.25
CA PRO A 29 2.82 -7.98 -11.47
C PRO A 29 1.69 -7.29 -10.71
N PHE A 30 2.00 -6.16 -10.06
CA PHE A 30 1.03 -5.37 -9.32
C PHE A 30 1.04 -3.91 -9.75
N ASN A 31 -0.13 -3.35 -10.08
CA ASN A 31 -0.26 -1.97 -10.52
C ASN A 31 -0.83 -1.09 -9.40
N SER A 32 -0.11 0.00 -9.07
CA SER A 32 -0.54 0.95 -8.05
C SER A 32 -1.73 1.81 -8.40
N ASN A 33 -1.90 2.07 -9.69
CA ASN A 33 -2.90 2.97 -10.22
C ASN A 33 -4.27 2.30 -10.39
N ASN A 34 -4.32 0.96 -10.35
CA ASN A 34 -5.57 0.22 -10.44
C ASN A 34 -6.24 0.13 -9.06
N ILE A 35 -7.03 1.16 -8.73
CA ILE A 35 -7.72 1.27 -7.44
C ILE A 35 -9.05 0.51 -7.51
N PRO A 36 -9.30 -0.47 -6.62
CA PRO A 36 -10.56 -1.20 -6.59
C PRO A 36 -11.77 -0.31 -6.27
N LEU A 37 -12.91 -0.66 -6.85
CA LEU A 37 -14.19 -0.12 -6.41
C LEU A 37 -14.53 -0.70 -5.03
N HIS A 38 -14.70 0.17 -4.05
CA HIS A 38 -15.01 -0.15 -2.67
C HIS A 38 -16.45 0.22 -2.30
N SER A 39 -16.96 1.34 -2.80
CA SER A 39 -18.31 1.82 -2.51
C SER A 39 -18.88 2.62 -3.68
N HIS A 40 -20.18 2.46 -3.93
CA HIS A 40 -20.91 3.31 -4.88
C HIS A 40 -21.16 4.73 -4.34
N CYS A 41 -20.96 4.95 -3.03
CA CYS A 41 -20.98 6.29 -2.45
C CYS A 41 -19.66 7.01 -2.78
N GLY A 42 -19.73 8.07 -3.59
CA GLY A 42 -18.55 8.83 -4.04
C GLY A 42 -17.68 9.35 -2.89
N THR A 43 -18.27 9.75 -1.77
CA THR A 43 -17.52 10.16 -0.57
C THR A 43 -16.71 9.00 0.01
N MET A 44 -17.32 7.84 0.21
CA MET A 44 -16.63 6.66 0.74
C MET A 44 -15.54 6.18 -0.23
N GLN A 45 -15.83 6.16 -1.53
CA GLN A 45 -14.84 5.81 -2.55
C GLN A 45 -13.65 6.79 -2.56
N SER A 46 -13.91 8.09 -2.41
CA SER A 46 -12.85 9.10 -2.32
C SER A 46 -11.94 8.88 -1.11
N HIS A 47 -12.52 8.58 0.06
CA HIS A 47 -11.73 8.25 1.25
C HIS A 47 -10.95 6.93 1.10
N PHE A 48 -11.55 5.91 0.47
CA PHE A 48 -10.84 4.68 0.12
C PHE A 48 -9.65 4.95 -0.81
N ASN A 49 -9.84 5.74 -1.87
CA ASN A 49 -8.78 6.11 -2.81
C ASN A 49 -7.63 6.86 -2.13
N LYS A 50 -7.95 7.77 -1.19
CA LYS A 50 -6.95 8.44 -0.35
C LYS A 50 -6.17 7.43 0.49
N GLY A 51 -6.85 6.46 1.08
CA GLY A 51 -6.23 5.39 1.86
C GLY A 51 -5.28 4.54 1.01
N TRP A 52 -5.75 4.09 -0.15
CA TRP A 52 -4.97 3.31 -1.10
C TRP A 52 -3.68 4.03 -1.54
N ARG A 53 -3.78 5.32 -1.86
CA ARG A 53 -2.64 6.13 -2.32
C ARG A 53 -1.67 6.55 -1.20
N SER A 54 -2.10 6.47 0.06
CA SER A 54 -1.28 6.86 1.21
C SER A 54 -0.29 5.77 1.65
N VAL A 55 -0.36 4.57 1.09
CA VAL A 55 0.57 3.48 1.41
C VAL A 55 1.89 3.71 0.70
N SER A 56 2.97 3.78 1.48
CA SER A 56 4.32 3.91 0.95
C SER A 56 4.93 2.54 0.65
N ALA A 57 5.92 2.49 -0.25
CA ALA A 57 6.67 1.27 -0.51
C ALA A 57 7.34 0.69 0.77
N ILE A 58 7.65 1.55 1.75
CA ILE A 58 8.25 1.15 3.03
C ILE A 58 7.24 0.35 3.86
N ASP A 59 5.98 0.79 3.91
CA ASP A 59 4.92 0.07 4.65
C ASP A 59 4.72 -1.35 4.12
N ILE A 60 4.82 -1.51 2.80
CA ILE A 60 4.74 -2.82 2.14
C ILE A 60 5.98 -3.66 2.46
N GLU A 61 7.18 -3.07 2.38
CA GLU A 61 8.44 -3.77 2.65
C GLU A 61 8.55 -4.27 4.09
N LEU A 62 8.07 -3.47 5.07
CA LEU A 62 7.94 -3.88 6.47
C LEU A 62 7.02 -5.09 6.61
N ARG A 63 5.93 -5.14 5.83
CA ARG A 63 4.96 -6.24 5.87
C ARG A 63 5.45 -7.50 5.17
N VAL A 64 6.15 -7.37 4.03
CA VAL A 64 6.72 -8.50 3.27
C VAL A 64 7.84 -9.18 4.04
N ASN A 65 8.79 -8.39 4.57
CA ASN A 65 9.97 -8.95 5.23
C ASN A 65 9.76 -9.23 6.72
N GLY A 66 8.58 -8.90 7.27
CA GLY A 66 8.33 -8.99 8.72
C GLY A 66 9.22 -8.05 9.55
N ASN A 67 9.91 -7.11 8.92
CA ASN A 67 10.81 -6.18 9.58
C ASN A 67 9.99 -5.22 10.44
N ARG A 68 10.33 -5.13 11.72
CA ARG A 68 9.77 -4.12 12.63
C ARG A 68 10.53 -2.79 12.56
N ASP A 69 11.69 -2.79 11.91
CA ASP A 69 12.58 -1.64 11.84
C ASP A 69 12.48 -0.93 10.47
N TYR A 70 12.03 0.31 10.52
CA TYR A 70 11.91 1.23 9.39
C TYR A 70 13.25 1.47 8.67
N GLN A 71 14.37 1.53 9.40
CA GLN A 71 15.69 1.79 8.83
C GLN A 71 16.11 0.65 7.89
N HIS A 72 15.86 -0.59 8.31
CA HIS A 72 16.15 -1.78 7.50
C HIS A 72 15.28 -1.84 6.24
N ALA A 73 13.98 -1.57 6.35
CA ALA A 73 13.09 -1.52 5.18
C ALA A 73 13.51 -0.44 4.17
N ARG A 74 13.90 0.75 4.65
CA ARG A 74 14.41 1.83 3.79
C ARG A 74 15.70 1.43 3.05
N GLN A 75 16.64 0.78 3.74
CA GLN A 75 17.87 0.32 3.12
C GLN A 75 17.62 -0.76 2.04
N GLN A 76 16.68 -1.68 2.27
CA GLN A 76 16.31 -2.69 1.27
C GLN A 76 15.69 -2.06 0.03
N LEU A 77 14.80 -1.08 0.20
CA LEU A 77 14.25 -0.33 -0.94
C LEU A 77 15.34 0.45 -1.67
N HIS A 78 16.30 1.05 -0.95
CA HIS A 78 17.44 1.71 -1.57
C HIS A 78 18.32 0.73 -2.36
N LYS A 79 18.54 -0.49 -1.89
CA LYS A 79 19.26 -1.52 -2.66
C LYS A 79 18.49 -1.94 -3.91
N ARG A 80 17.15 -2.02 -3.81
CA ARG A 80 16.27 -2.49 -4.89
C ARG A 80 16.02 -1.43 -5.97
N PHE A 81 15.95 -0.16 -5.60
CA PHE A 81 15.59 0.95 -6.49
C PHE A 81 16.66 2.04 -6.62
N GLY A 82 17.64 2.11 -5.70
CA GLY A 82 18.71 3.10 -5.66
C GLY A 82 20.01 2.67 -6.36
N GLY A 83 20.00 1.54 -7.07
CA GLY A 83 21.13 1.04 -7.87
C GLY A 83 21.12 1.48 -9.33
N GLN A 84 20.55 2.64 -9.67
CA GLN A 84 20.50 3.15 -11.05
C GLN A 84 20.99 4.59 -11.14
N HIS A 85 22.19 4.85 -10.63
CA HIS A 85 23.00 6.03 -11.00
C HIS A 85 24.45 5.57 -11.14
N GLY A 86 24.78 5.11 -12.34
CA GLY A 86 26.13 5.00 -12.90
C GLY A 86 26.10 5.66 -14.27
#